data_AF-A0A0M2NT76-F1
#
_entry.id   AF-A0A0M2NT76-F1
#
_cell.length_a   1.000
_cell.length_b   1.000
_cell.length_c   1.000
_cell.angle_alpha   90.00
_cell.angle_beta   90.00
_cell.angle_gamma   90.00
#
_symmetry.space_group_name_H-M   'P 1'
#
loop_
_entity.id
_entity.type
_entity.pdbx_description
1 polymer ?
#
loop_
_entity_poly.entity_id
_entity_poly.type
_entity_poly.pdbx_seq_one_letter_code
_entity_poly.pdbx_strand_id
1 'polypeptide(L)'
;MKLKHFIPIIISLCLFGIFLILPSSWFSGLITPKTIDNQRTSLSDQVLKGTLIQEKMFKSNDFYTIYGSSELGKDDPFNPSMLLRNKNTYAKQPFLIGTGGSTDLVNAV
;
A
#
# COMPACT_ATOMS: atom_id res chain seq x y z
N MET A 1 -19.83 -38.81 24.42
CA MET A 1 -19.28 -37.45 24.68
C MET A 1 -20.23 -36.42 24.10
N LYS A 2 -20.65 -35.40 24.85
CA LYS A 2 -21.66 -34.42 24.40
C LYS A 2 -21.03 -33.47 23.38
N LEU A 3 -21.28 -33.71 22.09
CA LEU A 3 -20.83 -32.93 20.92
C LEU A 3 -21.02 -31.41 21.08
N LYS A 4 -21.97 -30.98 21.93
CA LYS A 4 -22.22 -29.58 22.31
C LYS A 4 -20.97 -28.80 22.76
N HIS A 5 -20.00 -29.45 23.40
CA HIS A 5 -18.78 -28.77 23.86
C HIS A 5 -17.78 -28.47 22.72
N PHE A 6 -17.90 -29.16 21.58
CA PHE A 6 -17.03 -28.97 20.41
C PHE A 6 -17.61 -28.01 19.38
N ILE A 7 -18.86 -27.55 19.55
CA ILE A 7 -19.51 -26.58 18.65
C ILE A 7 -18.65 -25.33 18.42
N PRO A 8 -18.08 -24.67 19.46
CA PRO A 8 -17.24 -23.48 19.24
C PRO A 8 -16.00 -23.78 18.39
N ILE A 9 -15.38 -24.95 18.59
CA ILE A 9 -14.20 -25.40 17.85
C ILE A 9 -14.55 -25.65 16.39
N ILE A 10 -15.66 -26.34 16.13
CA ILE A 10 -16.15 -26.62 14.77
C ILE A 10 -16.49 -25.31 14.04
N ILE A 11 -17.17 -24.37 14.71
CA ILE A 11 -17.49 -23.05 14.14
C ILE A 11 -16.20 -22.28 13.81
N SER A 12 -15.23 -22.26 14.72
CA SER A 12 -13.94 -21.59 14.48
C SER A 12 -13.20 -22.18 13.29
N LEU A 13 -13.16 -23.52 13.20
CA LEU A 13 -12.51 -24.23 12.08
C LEU A 13 -13.20 -23.92 10.75
N CYS A 14 -14.53 -23.89 10.73
CA CYS A 14 -15.29 -23.49 9.55
C CYS A 14 -15.04 -22.05 9.15
N LEU A 15 -15.07 -21.09 10.09
CA LEU A 15 -14.80 -19.69 9.81
C LEU A 15 -13.38 -19.48 9.27
N PHE A 16 -12.40 -20.16 9.86
CA PHE A 16 -11.01 -20.14 9.38
C PHE A 16 -10.90 -20.75 7.97
N GLY A 17 -11.53 -21.89 7.73
CA GLY A 17 -11.56 -22.53 6.41
C GLY A 17 -12.18 -21.63 5.34
N ILE A 18 -13.32 -20.99 5.64
CA ILE A 18 -13.95 -20.00 4.77
C ILE A 18 -12.98 -18.84 4.50
N PHE A 19 -12.35 -18.30 5.56
CA PHE A 19 -11.41 -17.20 5.44
C PHE A 19 -10.22 -17.51 4.53
N LEU A 20 -9.66 -18.72 4.59
CA LEU A 20 -8.56 -19.13 3.71
C LEU A 20 -8.95 -19.20 2.23
N ILE A 21 -10.22 -19.45 1.93
CA ILE A 21 -10.73 -19.57 0.56
C ILE A 21 -11.18 -18.20 0.01
N LEU A 22 -11.36 -17.19 0.86
CA LEU A 22 -11.74 -15.86 0.42
C LEU A 22 -10.66 -15.24 -0.49
N PRO A 23 -11.02 -14.81 -1.72
CA PRO A 23 -10.07 -14.12 -2.59
C PRO A 23 -9.59 -12.82 -1.94
N SER A 24 -8.27 -12.61 -1.91
CA SER A 24 -7.69 -11.35 -1.42
C SER A 24 -8.19 -10.12 -2.19
N SER A 25 -8.58 -10.31 -3.46
CA SER A 25 -9.16 -9.27 -4.31
C SER A 25 -10.47 -8.69 -3.77
N TRP A 26 -11.24 -9.42 -2.95
CA TRP A 26 -12.44 -8.85 -2.33
C TRP A 26 -12.12 -7.71 -1.36
N PHE A 27 -10.92 -7.71 -0.80
CA PHE A 27 -10.44 -6.67 0.10
C PHE A 27 -9.82 -5.48 -0.65
N SER A 28 -9.63 -5.55 -1.98
CA SER A 28 -9.03 -4.46 -2.77
C SER A 28 -9.91 -3.19 -2.79
N GLY A 29 -11.23 -3.37 -2.65
CA GLY A 29 -12.21 -2.29 -2.55
C GLY A 29 -12.06 -1.43 -1.28
N LEU A 30 -11.36 -1.93 -0.26
CA LEU A 30 -11.10 -1.18 0.99
C LEU A 30 -10.09 -0.04 0.79
N ILE A 31 -9.31 -0.05 -0.29
CA ILE A 31 -8.37 1.03 -0.60
C ILE A 31 -9.12 2.18 -1.27
N THR A 32 -9.39 3.21 -0.48
CA THR A 32 -10.04 4.45 -0.90
C THR A 32 -9.06 5.43 -1.56
N PRO A 33 -9.53 6.41 -2.36
CA PRO A 33 -8.68 7.47 -2.90
C PRO A 33 -7.93 8.26 -1.81
N LYS A 34 -8.53 8.42 -0.63
CA LYS A 34 -7.90 9.08 0.53
C LYS A 34 -6.75 8.26 1.09
N THR A 35 -6.91 6.94 1.14
CA THR A 35 -5.83 6.02 1.53
C THR A 35 -4.65 6.16 0.57
N ILE A 36 -4.93 6.21 -0.74
CA ILE A 36 -3.91 6.41 -1.76
C ILE A 36 -3.18 7.75 -1.58
N ASP A 37 -3.93 8.84 -1.40
CA ASP A 37 -3.36 10.19 -1.26
C ASP A 37 -2.44 10.32 -0.04
N ASN A 38 -2.79 9.68 1.07
CA ASN A 38 -1.95 9.66 2.27
C ASN A 38 -0.71 8.76 2.12
N GLN A 39 -0.88 7.62 1.43
CA GLN A 39 0.19 6.63 1.32
C GLN A 39 1.23 7.01 0.26
N ARG A 40 0.90 7.92 -0.66
CA ARG A 40 1.79 8.25 -1.77
C ARG A 40 3.13 8.87 -1.37
N THR A 41 3.23 9.44 -0.17
CA THR A 41 4.46 10.05 0.38
C THR A 41 4.88 9.45 1.72
N SER A 42 4.27 8.34 2.17
CA SER A 42 4.49 7.82 3.52
C SER A 42 5.81 7.07 3.71
N LEU A 43 6.45 6.64 2.61
CA LEU A 43 7.69 5.84 2.59
C LEU A 43 7.65 4.60 3.52
N SER A 44 6.44 4.10 3.80
CA SER A 44 6.25 2.99 4.72
C SER A 44 6.57 1.65 4.07
N ASP A 45 7.06 0.71 4.88
CA ASP A 45 7.26 -0.69 4.49
C ASP A 45 6.01 -1.31 3.86
N GLN A 46 4.82 -0.87 4.29
CA GLN A 46 3.55 -1.36 3.76
C GLN A 46 3.29 -0.87 2.33
N VAL A 47 3.76 0.32 1.95
CA VAL A 47 3.71 0.81 0.57
C VAL A 47 4.74 0.08 -0.28
N LEU A 48 5.94 -0.13 0.24
CA LEU A 48 7.03 -0.82 -0.48
C LEU A 48 6.76 -2.31 -0.70
N LYS A 49 6.23 -3.02 0.31
CA LYS A 49 5.97 -4.47 0.25
C LYS A 49 4.53 -4.80 -0.18
N GLY A 50 3.63 -3.81 -0.15
CA GLY A 50 2.22 -3.98 -0.49
C GLY A 50 1.97 -3.75 -1.98
N THR A 51 1.62 -4.82 -2.70
CA THR A 51 1.35 -4.77 -4.14
C THR A 51 0.09 -3.98 -4.49
N LEU A 52 -0.93 -3.96 -3.63
CA LEU A 52 -2.25 -3.41 -3.97
C LEU A 52 -2.24 -1.89 -4.17
N ILE A 53 -1.53 -1.17 -3.31
CA ILE A 53 -1.40 0.30 -3.43
C ILE A 53 -0.57 0.61 -4.68
N GLN A 54 0.60 -0.01 -4.82
CA GLN A 54 1.46 0.20 -5.98
C GLN A 54 0.76 -0.12 -7.30
N GLU A 55 0.03 -1.25 -7.39
CA GLU A 55 -0.71 -1.63 -8.59
C GLU A 55 -1.81 -0.62 -8.94
N LYS A 56 -2.57 -0.14 -7.94
CA LYS A 56 -3.56 0.92 -8.16
C LYS A 56 -2.91 2.22 -8.67
N MET A 57 -1.72 2.54 -8.17
CA MET A 57 -0.96 3.70 -8.59
C MET A 57 -0.41 3.56 -10.01
N PHE A 58 0.21 2.42 -10.34
CA PHE A 58 0.76 2.15 -11.68
C PHE A 58 -0.31 2.09 -12.76
N LYS A 59 -1.54 1.66 -12.42
CA LYS A 59 -2.69 1.69 -13.34
C LYS A 59 -3.28 3.10 -13.53
N SER A 60 -2.99 4.04 -12.63
CA SER A 60 -3.47 5.42 -12.74
C SER A 60 -2.44 6.29 -13.48
N ASN A 61 -2.93 7.22 -14.30
CA ASN A 61 -2.09 8.22 -14.95
C ASN A 61 -1.88 9.48 -14.09
N ASP A 62 -2.45 9.52 -12.87
CA ASP A 62 -2.48 10.68 -11.99
C ASP A 62 -1.18 10.85 -11.18
N PHE A 63 -0.25 9.90 -11.30
CA PHE A 63 0.92 9.82 -10.44
C PHE A 63 2.23 9.83 -11.21
N TYR A 64 3.23 10.44 -10.59
CA TYR A 64 4.62 10.47 -11.04
C TYR A 64 5.47 9.74 -10.01
N THR A 65 5.91 8.53 -10.37
CA THR A 65 6.69 7.66 -9.48
C THR A 65 8.12 8.14 -9.36
N ILE A 66 8.62 8.26 -8.14
CA ILE A 66 9.99 8.64 -7.81
C ILE A 66 10.58 7.50 -6.97
N TYR A 67 11.57 6.81 -7.53
CA TYR A 67 12.31 5.76 -6.84
C TYR A 67 13.50 6.32 -6.10
N GLY A 68 13.85 5.68 -4.99
CA GLY A 68 14.97 6.08 -4.16
C GLY A 68 15.16 5.24 -2.92
N SER A 69 15.82 5.81 -1.91
CA SER A 69 16.04 5.23 -0.59
C SER A 69 15.79 6.28 0.52
N SER A 70 16.76 6.54 1.39
CA SER A 70 16.64 7.46 2.53
C SER A 70 16.53 8.93 2.13
N GLU A 71 16.99 9.32 0.94
CA GLU A 71 16.92 10.67 0.39
C GLU A 71 15.49 11.16 0.19
N LEU A 72 14.54 10.25 -0.06
CA LEU A 72 13.13 10.58 -0.24
C LEU A 72 12.49 11.05 1.06
N GLY A 73 12.98 10.56 2.20
CA GLY A 73 12.48 10.87 3.54
C GLY A 73 13.07 12.15 4.14
N LYS A 74 13.91 12.88 3.38
CA LYS A 74 14.50 14.11 3.87
C LYS A 74 13.42 15.17 4.04
N ASP A 75 13.27 15.65 5.29
CA ASP A 75 12.41 16.78 5.63
C ASP A 75 13.06 18.07 5.10
N ASP A 76 12.64 18.47 3.91
CA ASP A 76 13.19 19.59 3.17
C ASP A 76 12.06 20.33 2.44
N PRO A 77 11.97 21.67 2.53
CA PRO A 77 10.95 22.45 1.82
C PRO A 77 11.01 22.30 0.29
N PHE A 78 12.17 21.92 -0.25
CA PHE A 78 12.42 21.64 -1.65
C PHE A 78 12.27 20.16 -2.00
N ASN A 79 11.80 19.31 -1.08
CA ASN A 79 11.47 17.93 -1.37
C ASN A 79 10.43 17.88 -2.51
N PRO A 80 10.66 17.13 -3.61
CA PRO A 80 9.74 17.07 -4.74
C PRO A 80 8.31 16.70 -4.35
N SER A 81 8.14 15.89 -3.30
CA SER A 81 6.84 15.47 -2.78
C SER A 81 6.02 16.63 -2.19
N MET A 82 6.70 17.66 -1.66
CA MET A 82 6.10 18.89 -1.17
C MET A 82 5.87 19.89 -2.30
N LEU A 83 6.88 20.13 -3.13
CA LEU A 83 6.82 21.10 -4.23
C LEU A 83 5.70 20.79 -5.23
N LEU A 84 5.49 19.51 -5.52
CA LEU A 84 4.53 19.04 -6.52
C LEU A 84 3.17 18.62 -5.93
N ARG A 85 2.90 18.96 -4.66
CA ARG A 85 1.68 18.55 -3.94
C ARG A 85 0.40 19.23 -4.43
N ASN A 86 0.50 20.36 -5.12
CA ASN A 86 -0.68 21.10 -5.56
C ASN A 86 -1.28 20.50 -6.85
N LYS A 87 -2.41 19.79 -6.69
CA LYS A 87 -3.16 19.16 -7.80
C LYS A 87 -3.74 20.16 -8.81
N ASN A 88 -3.94 21.42 -8.41
CA ASN A 88 -4.43 22.46 -9.32
C ASN A 88 -3.31 23.02 -10.23
N THR A 89 -2.06 22.83 -9.83
CA THR A 89 -0.88 23.32 -10.58
C THR A 89 -0.24 22.19 -11.38
N TYR A 90 -0.20 20.98 -10.83
CA TYR A 90 0.47 19.84 -11.45
C TYR A 90 -0.52 18.73 -11.76
N ALA A 91 -0.53 18.31 -13.03
CA ALA A 91 -1.41 17.25 -13.52
C ALA A 91 -1.12 15.87 -12.90
N LYS A 92 0.10 15.64 -12.41
CA LYS A 92 0.51 14.40 -11.74
C LYS A 92 1.06 14.68 -10.35
N GLN A 93 0.73 13.80 -9.42
CA GLN A 93 1.18 13.89 -8.03
C GLN A 93 2.37 12.94 -7.79
N PRO A 94 3.37 13.35 -6.97
CA PRO A 94 4.47 12.47 -6.62
C PRO A 94 3.98 11.23 -5.88
N PHE A 95 4.53 10.09 -6.29
CA PHE A 95 4.43 8.82 -5.59
C PHE A 95 5.84 8.33 -5.26
N LEU A 96 6.18 8.28 -3.99
CA LEU A 96 7.52 7.93 -3.55
C LEU A 96 7.62 6.42 -3.29
N ILE A 97 8.60 5.76 -3.90
CA ILE A 97 8.89 4.34 -3.69
C ILE A 97 10.34 4.21 -3.21
N GLY A 98 10.49 3.65 -2.01
CA GLY A 98 11.77 3.43 -1.40
C GLY A 98 11.79 3.84 0.07
N THR A 99 12.75 3.31 0.80
CA THR A 99 13.06 3.72 2.18
C THR A 99 14.55 3.47 2.43
N GLY A 100 15.07 3.81 3.60
CA GLY A 100 16.47 3.55 3.94
C GLY A 100 16.85 2.08 3.71
N GLY A 101 17.83 1.83 2.85
CA GLY A 101 18.26 0.47 2.46
C GLY A 101 17.59 -0.09 1.20
N SER A 102 16.63 0.62 0.59
CA SER A 102 16.17 0.33 -0.78
C SER A 102 17.32 0.53 -1.77
N THR A 103 17.62 -0.53 -2.52
CA THR A 103 18.59 -0.53 -3.62
C THR A 103 17.88 -0.88 -4.92
N ASP A 104 18.60 -0.86 -6.04
CA ASP A 104 18.06 -1.24 -7.35
C ASP A 104 17.34 -2.58 -7.33
N LEU A 105 17.89 -3.58 -6.63
CA LEU A 105 17.26 -4.89 -6.53
C LEU A 105 15.94 -4.85 -5.77
N VAL A 106 15.87 -4.10 -4.67
CA VAL A 106 14.64 -3.97 -3.88
C VAL A 106 13.57 -3.20 -4.64
N ASN A 107 13.96 -2.19 -5.41
CA ASN A 107 13.03 -1.38 -6.20
C ASN A 107 12.58 -2.08 -7.50
N ALA A 108 13.32 -3.07 -7.98
CA ALA A 108 12.99 -3.83 -9.19
C ALA A 108 12.02 -5.01 -8.96
N VAL A 109 11.78 -5.38 -7.69
CA VAL A 109 10.96 -6.54 -7.27
C VAL A 109 9.64 -6.06 -6.68
#